data_AF-A0A843KVT8-F1
#
_entry.id   AF-A0A843KVT8-F1
#
_cell.length_a   1.000
_cell.length_b   1.000
_cell.length_c   1.000
_cell.angle_alpha   90.00
_cell.angle_beta   90.00
_cell.angle_gamma   90.00
#
_symmetry.space_group_name_H-M   'P 1'
#
loop_
_entity.id
_entity.type
_entity.pdbx_description
1 polymer ?
#
loop_
_entity_poly.entity_id
_entity_poly.type
_entity_poly.pdbx_seq_one_letter_code
_entity_poly.pdbx_strand_id
1 'polypeptide(L)'
;MESDNKRLIAVGLLAFIGVVVLVAAVVFGFTTLITLVTGVDGPPQMLVVEVVGEEALQNASVVHLTDRDLQQHPVLATAIREAGSDSGVSASAPMTGVECLALTESFGVYTRDAPILEYDGVYYSTRVLLH
;
A
#
# COMPACT_ATOMS: atom_id res chain seq x y z
N MET A 1 -7.06 58.01 -17.20
CA MET A 1 -6.70 56.89 -18.08
C MET A 1 -5.44 56.14 -17.61
N GLU A 2 -4.31 56.79 -17.31
CA GLU A 2 -3.07 56.10 -16.88
C GLU A 2 -3.18 55.36 -15.51
N SER A 3 -3.91 55.97 -14.56
CA SER A 3 -4.16 55.42 -13.21
C SER A 3 -5.00 54.15 -13.23
N ASP A 4 -6.01 54.10 -14.10
CA ASP A 4 -6.97 52.99 -14.16
C ASP A 4 -6.33 51.73 -14.75
N ASN A 5 -5.45 51.89 -15.74
CA ASN A 5 -4.67 50.79 -16.30
C ASN A 5 -3.70 50.18 -15.29
N LYS A 6 -3.02 50.99 -14.47
CA LYS A 6 -2.16 50.48 -13.38
C LYS A 6 -2.96 49.69 -12.33
N ARG A 7 -4.17 50.15 -11.99
CA ARG A 7 -5.07 49.41 -11.09
C ARG A 7 -5.55 48.09 -11.68
N LEU A 8 -5.94 48.08 -12.96
CA LEU A 8 -6.34 46.85 -13.66
C LEU A 8 -5.21 45.82 -13.71
N ILE A 9 -3.97 46.25 -13.96
CA ILE A 9 -2.79 45.37 -13.95
C ILE A 9 -2.54 44.81 -12.54
N ALA A 10 -2.62 45.64 -11.50
CA ALA A 10 -2.44 45.19 -10.12
C ALA A 10 -3.51 44.19 -9.68
N VAL A 11 -4.77 44.43 -10.04
CA VAL A 11 -5.89 43.51 -9.75
C VAL A 11 -5.73 42.19 -10.50
N GLY A 12 -5.35 42.24 -11.78
CA GLY A 12 -5.08 41.05 -12.58
C GLY A 12 -3.93 40.21 -12.02
N LEU A 13 -2.85 40.85 -11.58
CA LEU A 13 -1.72 40.16 -10.96
C LEU A 13 -2.11 39.50 -9.63
N LEU A 14 -2.87 40.20 -8.78
CA LEU A 14 -3.36 39.65 -7.52
C LEU A 14 -4.30 38.46 -7.73
N ALA A 15 -5.20 38.55 -8.71
CA ALA A 15 -6.10 37.45 -9.06
C ALA A 15 -5.31 36.23 -9.59
N PHE A 16 -4.30 36.46 -10.44
CA PHE A 16 -3.44 35.40 -10.96
C PHE A 16 -2.67 34.69 -9.83
N ILE A 17 -2.07 35.45 -8.92
CA ILE A 17 -1.38 34.88 -7.74
C ILE A 17 -2.37 34.08 -6.89
N GLY A 18 -3.57 34.61 -6.65
CA GLY A 18 -4.60 33.90 -5.91
C GLY A 18 -4.98 32.55 -6.53
N VAL A 19 -5.14 32.50 -7.86
CA VAL A 19 -5.41 31.26 -8.59
C VAL A 19 -4.24 30.29 -8.47
N VAL A 20 -3.00 30.75 -8.63
CA VAL A 20 -1.81 29.89 -8.50
C VAL A 20 -1.70 29.30 -7.10
N VAL A 21 -1.92 30.11 -6.07
CA VAL A 21 -1.91 29.65 -4.66
C VAL A 21 -3.04 28.65 -4.40
N LEU A 22 -4.24 28.90 -4.93
CA LEU A 22 -5.37 27.98 -4.80
C LEU A 22 -5.06 26.64 -5.46
N VAL A 23 -4.54 26.65 -6.69
CA VAL A 23 -4.17 25.43 -7.42
C VAL A 23 -3.09 24.67 -6.64
N ALA A 24 -2.06 25.35 -6.15
CA ALA A 24 -1.01 24.73 -5.35
C ALA A 24 -1.56 24.09 -4.07
N ALA A 25 -2.45 24.79 -3.35
CA ALA A 25 -3.09 24.28 -2.14
C ALA A 25 -3.97 23.05 -2.42
N VAL A 26 -4.74 23.07 -3.52
CA VAL A 26 -5.57 21.94 -3.94
C VAL A 26 -4.71 20.73 -4.29
N VAL A 27 -3.67 20.91 -5.12
CA VAL A 27 -2.75 19.82 -5.50
C VAL A 27 -2.08 19.24 -4.25
N PHE A 28 -1.55 20.08 -3.38
CA PHE A 28 -0.90 19.63 -2.14
C PHE A 28 -1.87 18.88 -1.21
N GLY A 29 -3.09 19.39 -1.04
CA GLY A 29 -4.11 18.74 -0.23
C GLY A 29 -4.49 17.36 -0.74
N PHE A 30 -4.72 17.22 -2.06
CA PHE A 30 -5.03 15.92 -2.67
C PHE A 30 -3.84 14.95 -2.58
N THR A 31 -2.62 15.41 -2.86
CA THR A 31 -1.42 14.58 -2.72
C THR A 31 -1.28 14.07 -1.29
N THR A 32 -1.41 14.96 -0.30
CA THR A 32 -1.31 14.60 1.13
C THR A 32 -2.42 13.62 1.55
N LEU A 33 -3.64 13.81 1.06
CA LEU A 33 -4.74 12.89 1.34
C LEU A 33 -4.48 11.51 0.73
N ILE A 34 -3.98 11.46 -0.51
CA ILE A 34 -3.64 10.21 -1.18
C ILE A 34 -2.50 9.51 -0.42
N THR A 35 -1.43 10.22 -0.07
CA THR A 35 -0.31 9.60 0.67
C THR A 35 -0.73 9.09 2.04
N LEU A 36 -1.64 9.78 2.72
CA LEU A 36 -2.23 9.32 3.98
C LEU A 36 -3.08 8.06 3.79
N VAL A 37 -3.97 8.02 2.79
CA VAL A 37 -4.88 6.89 2.54
C VAL A 37 -4.12 5.66 2.04
N THR A 38 -3.15 5.86 1.15
CA THR A 38 -2.34 4.78 0.56
C THR A 38 -1.17 4.36 1.43
N GLY A 39 -0.88 5.11 2.50
CA GLY A 39 0.28 4.86 3.34
C GLY A 39 1.62 4.97 2.61
N VAL A 40 1.69 5.67 1.46
CA VAL A 40 2.94 5.91 0.71
C VAL A 40 4.00 6.56 1.62
N ASP A 41 3.57 7.51 2.46
CA ASP A 41 4.36 8.14 3.53
C ASP A 41 4.02 7.58 4.93
N GLY A 42 3.31 6.44 4.97
CA GLY A 42 2.92 5.79 6.21
C GLY A 42 4.12 5.20 6.95
N PRO A 43 3.96 4.89 8.25
CA PRO A 43 5.01 4.22 9.01
C PRO A 43 5.42 2.91 8.30
N PRO A 44 6.71 2.53 8.37
CA PRO A 44 7.19 1.31 7.75
C PRO A 44 6.33 0.13 8.18
N GLN A 45 5.84 -0.63 7.20
CA GLN A 45 4.98 -1.78 7.42
C GLN A 45 5.81 -3.05 7.23
N MET A 46 5.52 -4.08 8.01
CA MET A 46 6.19 -5.36 7.92
C MET A 46 5.17 -6.43 7.56
N LEU A 47 5.33 -7.05 6.40
CA LEU A 47 4.58 -8.24 6.03
C LEU A 47 5.23 -9.44 6.71
N VAL A 48 4.51 -10.08 7.62
CA VAL A 48 4.91 -11.33 8.27
C VAL A 48 4.17 -12.47 7.60
N VAL A 49 4.92 -13.50 7.19
CA VAL A 49 4.42 -14.70 6.54
C VAL A 49 4.87 -15.91 7.34
N GLU A 50 3.93 -16.78 7.69
CA GLU A 50 4.18 -17.98 8.50
C GLU A 50 3.60 -19.20 7.82
N VAL A 51 4.37 -20.29 7.74
CA VAL A 51 3.87 -21.57 7.22
C VAL A 51 2.89 -22.16 8.22
N VAL A 52 1.70 -22.52 7.76
CA VAL A 52 0.65 -23.14 8.59
C VAL A 52 0.32 -24.55 8.09
N GLY A 53 -0.05 -25.42 9.03
CA GLY A 53 -0.56 -26.75 8.70
C GLY A 53 -2.02 -26.74 8.25
N GLU A 54 -2.48 -27.83 7.65
CA GLU A 54 -3.85 -28.02 7.16
C GLU A 54 -4.92 -27.81 8.24
N GLU A 55 -4.56 -27.97 9.51
CA GLU A 55 -5.43 -27.73 10.67
C GLU A 55 -5.98 -26.30 10.72
N ALA A 56 -5.21 -25.32 10.23
CA ALA A 56 -5.61 -23.92 10.17
C ALA A 56 -6.65 -23.63 9.06
N LEU A 57 -6.88 -24.57 8.14
CA LEU A 57 -7.73 -24.37 6.96
C LEU A 57 -9.22 -24.57 7.25
N GLN A 58 -9.59 -25.19 8.38
CA GLN A 58 -10.97 -25.65 8.63
C GLN A 58 -12.03 -24.54 8.62
N ASN A 59 -11.64 -23.28 8.81
CA ASN A 59 -12.54 -22.12 8.73
C ASN A 59 -11.88 -20.91 8.02
N ALA A 60 -10.80 -21.14 7.27
CA ALA A 60 -10.09 -20.06 6.60
C ALA A 60 -10.42 -20.03 5.11
N SER A 61 -10.59 -18.82 4.58
CA SER A 61 -10.58 -18.63 3.12
C SER A 61 -9.18 -18.92 2.60
N VAL A 62 -9.06 -19.67 1.51
CA VAL A 62 -7.77 -20.03 0.90
C VAL A 62 -7.67 -19.40 -0.49
N VAL A 63 -6.61 -18.62 -0.70
CA VAL A 63 -6.28 -18.02 -2.00
C VAL A 63 -5.08 -18.76 -2.56
N HIS A 64 -5.26 -19.36 -3.75
CA HIS A 64 -4.20 -20.08 -4.44
C HIS A 64 -3.41 -19.09 -5.28
N LEU A 65 -2.12 -18.94 -4.96
CA LEU A 65 -1.21 -18.04 -5.65
C LEU A 65 -0.60 -18.75 -6.86
N THR A 66 -0.44 -17.99 -7.95
CA THR A 66 0.29 -18.44 -9.13
C THR A 66 1.68 -17.80 -9.18
N ASP A 67 2.57 -18.36 -10.01
CA ASP A 67 3.87 -17.73 -10.30
C ASP A 67 3.74 -16.28 -10.77
N ARG A 68 2.66 -15.96 -11.47
CA ARG A 68 2.37 -14.62 -11.96
C ARG A 68 2.06 -13.66 -10.82
N ASP A 69 1.31 -14.11 -9.82
CA ASP A 69 0.98 -13.32 -8.65
C ASP A 69 2.26 -12.96 -7.87
N LEU A 70 3.16 -13.92 -7.70
CA LEU A 70 4.45 -13.67 -7.06
C LEU A 70 5.35 -12.72 -7.87
N GLN A 71 5.32 -12.79 -9.21
CA GLN A 71 6.04 -11.83 -10.06
C GLN A 71 5.47 -10.41 -9.93
N GLN A 72 4.16 -10.26 -9.73
CA GLN A 72 3.51 -8.97 -9.55
C GLN A 72 3.73 -8.39 -8.15
N HIS A 73 4.02 -9.25 -7.16
CA HIS A 73 4.15 -8.87 -5.76
C HIS A 73 5.49 -9.36 -5.16
N PRO A 74 6.62 -8.66 -5.45
CA PRO A 74 7.96 -9.10 -5.06
C PRO A 74 8.18 -9.17 -3.54
N VAL A 75 7.51 -8.33 -2.76
CA VAL A 75 7.52 -8.38 -1.28
C VAL A 75 6.95 -9.71 -0.78
N LEU A 76 5.79 -10.11 -1.31
CA LEU A 76 5.14 -11.37 -0.95
C LEU A 76 5.98 -12.57 -1.39
N ALA A 77 6.53 -12.53 -2.61
CA ALA A 77 7.43 -13.57 -3.12
C ALA A 77 8.67 -13.75 -2.23
N THR A 78 9.24 -12.64 -1.74
CA THR A 78 10.39 -12.67 -0.84
C THR A 78 10.03 -13.31 0.50
N ALA A 79 8.92 -12.89 1.11
CA ALA A 79 8.47 -13.40 2.39
C ALA A 79 8.09 -14.89 2.33
N ILE A 80 7.40 -15.34 1.27
CA ILE A 80 7.05 -16.75 1.04
C ILE A 80 8.31 -17.60 0.87
N ARG A 81 9.27 -17.14 0.05
CA ARG A 81 10.52 -17.86 -0.17
C ARG A 81 11.32 -18.02 1.12
N GLU A 82 11.38 -16.98 1.94
CA GLU A 82 12.07 -17.01 3.23
C GLU A 82 11.35 -17.91 4.23
N ALA A 83 10.02 -17.82 4.33
CA ALA A 83 9.22 -18.68 5.21
C ALA A 83 9.29 -20.16 4.80
N GLY A 84 9.34 -20.43 3.49
CA GLY A 84 9.48 -21.78 2.95
C GLY A 84 10.89 -22.36 3.07
N SER A 85 11.92 -21.53 3.28
CA SER A 85 13.31 -21.99 3.40
C SER A 85 13.64 -22.53 4.79
N ASP A 86 12.95 -22.07 5.83
CA ASP A 86 13.14 -22.54 7.21
C ASP A 86 11.78 -22.88 7.84
N SER A 87 11.40 -24.16 7.72
CA SER A 87 10.10 -24.68 8.16
C SER A 87 9.97 -24.55 9.69
N GLY A 88 9.31 -23.49 10.13
CA GLY A 88 9.08 -23.18 11.55
C GLY A 88 9.40 -21.73 11.94
N VAL A 89 9.95 -20.92 11.03
CA VAL A 89 10.25 -19.51 11.27
C VAL A 89 9.30 -18.63 10.49
N SER A 90 8.62 -17.70 11.19
CA SER A 90 7.89 -16.62 10.53
C SER A 90 8.89 -15.75 9.78
N ALA A 91 8.73 -15.62 8.46
CA ALA A 91 9.51 -14.67 7.68
C ALA A 91 8.85 -13.29 7.72
N SER A 92 9.66 -12.25 7.53
CA SER A 92 9.17 -10.89 7.57
C SER A 92 9.86 -10.04 6.53
N ALA A 93 9.07 -9.41 5.66
CA ALA A 93 9.56 -8.52 4.63
C ALA A 93 9.10 -7.08 4.91
N PRO A 94 10.02 -6.09 4.91
CA PRO A 94 9.60 -4.69 4.94
C PRO A 94 8.84 -4.35 3.66
N MET A 95 7.77 -3.58 3.79
CA MET A 95 6.94 -3.17 2.67
C MET A 95 6.50 -1.71 2.80
N THR A 96 6.31 -1.08 1.65
CA THR A 96 5.72 0.25 1.54
C THR A 96 4.20 0.17 1.71
N GLY A 97 3.54 1.29 2.01
CA GLY A 97 2.07 1.31 2.08
C GLY A 97 1.40 1.00 0.75
N VAL A 98 2.01 1.35 -0.38
CA VAL A 98 1.51 1.00 -1.72
C VAL A 98 1.50 -0.51 -1.92
N GLU A 99 2.57 -1.18 -1.51
CA GLU A 99 2.65 -2.64 -1.59
C GLU A 99 1.63 -3.31 -0.67
N CYS A 100 1.44 -2.77 0.55
CA CYS A 100 0.39 -3.24 1.45
C CYS A 100 -1.00 -3.10 0.85
N LEU A 101 -1.32 -1.93 0.25
CA LEU A 101 -2.59 -1.69 -0.39
C LEU A 101 -2.80 -2.66 -1.56
N ALA A 102 -1.79 -2.82 -2.43
CA ALA A 102 -1.86 -3.73 -3.57
C ALA A 102 -2.10 -5.19 -3.13
N LEU A 103 -1.43 -5.64 -2.07
CA LEU A 103 -1.65 -6.98 -1.51
C LEU A 103 -3.03 -7.10 -0.84
N THR A 104 -3.53 -6.03 -0.23
CA THR A 104 -4.86 -6.00 0.38
C THR A 104 -5.96 -6.05 -0.67
N GLU A 105 -5.81 -5.30 -1.77
CA GLU A 105 -6.77 -5.31 -2.88
C GLU A 105 -6.73 -6.64 -3.65
N SER A 106 -5.54 -7.23 -3.82
CA SER A 106 -5.38 -8.46 -4.60
C SER A 106 -5.74 -9.71 -3.80
N PHE A 107 -5.34 -9.77 -2.52
CA PHE A 107 -5.42 -10.99 -1.70
C PHE A 107 -6.03 -10.76 -0.32
N GLY A 108 -6.37 -9.54 0.09
CA GLY A 108 -6.98 -9.29 1.39
C GLY A 108 -6.05 -9.49 2.60
N VAL A 109 -4.72 -9.43 2.42
CA VAL A 109 -3.74 -9.75 3.48
C VAL A 109 -3.83 -8.84 4.72
N TYR A 110 -4.35 -7.62 4.56
CA TYR A 110 -4.54 -6.66 5.65
C TYR A 110 -6.03 -6.47 5.99
N THR A 111 -6.72 -7.59 6.22
CA THR A 111 -8.12 -7.59 6.65
C THR A 111 -8.27 -8.38 7.95
N ARG A 112 -9.40 -8.19 8.64
CA ARG A 112 -9.69 -8.89 9.90
C ARG A 112 -9.69 -10.41 9.75
N ASP A 113 -10.13 -10.88 8.58
CA ASP A 113 -10.25 -12.29 8.23
C ASP A 113 -9.35 -12.59 7.01
N ALA A 114 -8.07 -12.18 7.12
CA ALA A 114 -7.10 -12.37 6.05
C ALA A 114 -7.04 -13.85 5.63
N PRO A 115 -7.11 -14.15 4.31
CA PRO A 115 -7.10 -15.52 3.83
C PRO A 115 -5.71 -16.15 4.03
N ILE A 116 -5.71 -17.49 4.07
CA ILE A 116 -4.50 -18.28 3.95
C ILE A 116 -4.10 -18.31 2.48
N LEU A 117 -2.82 -18.07 2.21
CA LEU A 117 -2.29 -18.12 0.86
C LEU A 117 -1.69 -19.52 0.63
N GLU A 118 -2.05 -20.15 -0.47
CA GLU A 118 -1.46 -21.42 -0.90
C GLU A 118 -0.51 -21.16 -2.07
N TYR A 119 0.70 -21.71 -2.00
CA TYR A 119 1.66 -21.67 -3.09
C TYR A 119 2.50 -22.94 -3.07
N ASP A 120 2.55 -23.64 -4.21
CA ASP A 120 3.31 -24.89 -4.39
C ASP A 120 2.95 -25.98 -3.35
N GLY A 121 1.67 -26.08 -2.98
CA GLY A 121 1.17 -27.03 -1.99
C GLY A 121 1.45 -26.66 -0.53
N VAL A 122 2.02 -25.47 -0.27
CA VAL A 122 2.32 -24.97 1.08
C VAL A 122 1.37 -23.84 1.43
N TYR A 123 0.86 -23.86 2.67
CA TYR A 123 -0.09 -22.88 3.18
C TYR A 123 0.60 -21.84 4.07
N TYR A 124 0.26 -20.58 3.86
CA TYR A 124 0.89 -19.43 4.50
C TYR A 124 -0.16 -18.50 5.14
N SER A 125 0.01 -18.18 6.41
CA SER A 125 -0.73 -17.10 7.08
C SER A 125 0.03 -15.79 6.93
N THR A 126 -0.70 -14.71 6.65
CA THR A 126 -0.13 -13.36 6.52
C THR A 126 -0.60 -12.46 7.64
N ARG A 127 0.30 -11.63 8.17
CA ARG A 127 -0.02 -10.51 9.07
C ARG A 127 0.77 -9.28 8.69
N VAL A 128 0.18 -8.11 8.87
CA VAL A 128 0.88 -6.83 8.68
C VAL A 128 1.09 -6.18 10.03
N LEU A 129 2.34 -5.87 10.35
CA LEU A 129 2.71 -5.11 11.53
C LEU A 129 3.00 -3.67 11.12
N LEU A 130 2.39 -2.72 11.83
CA LEU A 130 2.73 -1.30 11.76
C LEU A 130 3.84 -1.04 12.79
N HIS A 131 4.97 -0.46 12.37
CA HIS A 131 6.08 -0.11 13.25
C HIS A 131 6.02 1.35 13.72
#